data_AF-A0A7X8XM52-F1
#
_entry.id   AF-A0A7X8XM52-F1
#
_cell.length_a   1.000
_cell.length_b   1.000
_cell.length_c   1.000
_cell.angle_alpha   90.00
_cell.angle_beta   90.00
_cell.angle_gamma   90.00
#
_symmetry.space_group_name_H-M   'P 1'
#
loop_
_entity.id
_entity.type
_entity.pdbx_description
1 polymer ?
#
loop_
_entity_poly.entity_id
_entity_poly.type
_entity_poly.pdbx_seq_one_letter_code
_entity_poly.pdbx_strand_id
1 'polypeptide(L)'
;MPAYPCIKCRAPVDTGGDGVCKKCHEHKPFKCTKCEQAMDIFSVYAPEKLTFHKPIYCQRCGPTTELVDCRQCGISLTRSNAVEVQIKGKQDFYHPECYSKQTRVFRTVRTLAVGAGLLVCGYIGYMLSHNWPVALLLSLLGLPLGTLLARPFAPH
;
A
#
# COMPACT_ATOMS: atom_id res chain seq x y z
N MET A 1 -11.65 4.23 33.88
CA MET A 1 -10.58 4.01 32.88
C MET A 1 -10.94 2.76 32.08
N PRO A 2 -11.12 2.84 30.75
CA PRO A 2 -11.33 1.65 29.93
C PRO A 2 -10.08 0.77 30.01
N ALA A 3 -10.26 -0.48 30.46
CA ALA A 3 -9.17 -1.44 30.57
C ALA A 3 -9.00 -2.20 29.24
N TYR A 4 -7.82 -2.12 28.63
CA TYR A 4 -7.53 -2.85 27.40
C TYR A 4 -6.89 -4.19 27.72
N PRO A 5 -7.43 -5.31 27.20
CA PRO A 5 -6.85 -6.62 27.43
C PRO A 5 -5.56 -6.78 26.62
N CYS A 6 -4.52 -7.29 27.26
CA CYS A 6 -3.29 -7.70 26.58
C CYS A 6 -3.59 -8.84 25.58
N ILE A 7 -2.98 -8.76 24.39
CA ILE A 7 -3.15 -9.77 23.35
C ILE A 7 -2.74 -11.20 23.79
N LYS A 8 -1.72 -11.33 24.66
CA LYS A 8 -1.22 -12.64 25.12
C LYS A 8 -1.96 -13.14 26.37
N CYS A 9 -1.97 -12.36 27.44
CA CYS A 9 -2.46 -12.81 28.73
C CYS A 9 -3.88 -12.34 29.07
N ARG A 10 -4.51 -11.52 28.21
CA ARG A 10 -5.82 -10.87 28.41
C ARG A 10 -5.95 -10.04 29.68
N ALA A 11 -4.88 -9.86 30.44
CA ALA A 11 -4.86 -9.02 31.62
C ALA A 11 -5.06 -7.55 31.20
N PRO A 12 -5.74 -6.74 32.04
CA PRO A 12 -5.90 -5.33 31.79
C PRO A 12 -4.53 -4.65 31.78
N VAL A 13 -4.28 -3.85 30.75
CA VAL A 13 -3.06 -3.04 30.60
C VAL A 13 -3.40 -1.59 30.92
N ASP A 14 -2.50 -0.95 31.65
CA ASP A 14 -2.59 0.46 32.00
C ASP A 14 -2.14 1.32 30.80
N THR A 15 -2.98 2.28 30.40
CA THR A 15 -2.71 3.17 29.25
C THR A 15 -2.06 4.49 29.67
N GLY A 16 -1.89 4.75 30.96
CA GLY A 16 -1.27 5.99 31.46
C GLY A 16 0.26 5.97 31.55
N GLY A 17 0.90 4.83 31.28
CA GLY A 17 2.36 4.65 31.42
C GLY A 17 3.02 4.08 30.16
N ASP A 18 4.09 3.29 30.34
CA ASP A 18 4.98 2.79 29.26
C ASP A 18 4.33 1.88 28.21
N GLY A 19 3.03 1.61 28.31
CA GLY A 19 2.31 0.78 27.33
C GLY A 19 2.66 -0.71 27.38
N VAL A 20 3.46 -1.16 28.35
CA VAL A 20 3.90 -2.56 28.50
C VAL A 20 2.96 -3.32 29.43
N CYS A 21 2.65 -4.58 29.09
CA CYS A 21 1.89 -5.43 30.00
C CYS A 21 2.76 -5.84 31.20
N LYS A 22 2.41 -5.38 32.41
CA LYS A 22 3.13 -5.73 33.65
C LYS A 22 3.13 -7.23 33.98
N LYS A 23 2.13 -7.99 33.52
CA LYS A 23 1.97 -9.41 33.84
C LYS A 23 2.83 -10.34 32.98
N CYS A 24 2.98 -10.03 31.69
CA CYS A 24 3.71 -10.88 30.74
C CYS A 24 4.86 -10.17 30.03
N HIS A 25 5.19 -8.95 30.45
CA HIS A 25 6.24 -8.08 29.88
C HIS A 25 6.15 -7.95 28.35
N GLU A 26 4.91 -7.87 27.84
CA GLU A 26 4.67 -7.68 26.41
C GLU A 26 4.74 -6.19 26.05
N HIS A 27 5.67 -5.84 25.16
CA HIS A 27 5.86 -4.46 24.67
C HIS A 27 4.80 -4.02 23.65
N LYS A 28 4.01 -4.94 23.10
CA LYS A 28 2.95 -4.65 22.12
C LYS A 28 1.61 -5.26 22.55
N PRO A 29 1.05 -4.84 23.69
CA PRO A 29 -0.14 -5.50 24.21
C PRO A 29 -1.42 -5.09 23.49
N PHE A 30 -1.44 -3.95 22.79
CA PHE A 30 -2.63 -3.42 22.13
C PHE A 30 -2.85 -4.09 20.78
N LYS A 31 -4.12 -4.33 20.44
CA LYS A 31 -4.53 -4.85 19.13
C LYS A 31 -5.35 -3.78 18.41
N CYS A 32 -4.96 -3.46 17.17
CA CYS A 32 -5.77 -2.57 16.33
C CYS A 32 -7.11 -3.23 15.99
N THR A 33 -8.21 -2.49 16.08
CA THR A 33 -9.54 -3.00 15.71
C THR A 33 -9.70 -3.22 14.19
N LYS A 34 -8.93 -2.51 13.36
CA LYS A 34 -9.06 -2.54 11.89
C LYS A 34 -8.13 -3.55 11.22
N CYS A 35 -6.84 -3.49 11.53
CA CYS A 35 -5.81 -4.34 10.90
C CYS A 35 -5.41 -5.54 11.76
N GLU A 36 -5.97 -5.66 12.97
CA GLU A 36 -5.68 -6.74 13.91
C GLU A 36 -4.21 -6.89 14.33
N GLN A 37 -3.36 -5.94 13.95
CA GLN A 37 -1.95 -5.97 14.25
C GLN A 37 -1.69 -5.62 15.71
N ALA A 38 -0.70 -6.30 16.32
CA ALA A 38 -0.21 -5.99 17.66
C ALA A 38 0.66 -4.72 17.63
N MET A 39 0.44 -3.84 18.60
CA MET A 39 0.96 -2.48 18.59
C MET A 39 1.45 -2.06 19.96
N ASP A 40 2.45 -1.21 19.95
CA ASP A 40 2.90 -0.46 21.13
C ASP A 40 2.09 0.84 21.27
N ILE A 41 2.10 1.46 22.44
CA ILE A 41 1.36 2.68 22.75
C ILE A 41 1.76 3.85 21.83
N PHE A 42 3.03 3.95 21.44
CA PHE A 42 3.53 4.96 20.49
C PHE A 42 2.96 4.80 19.07
N SER A 43 2.55 3.58 18.72
CA SER A 43 1.96 3.27 17.42
C SER A 43 0.43 3.33 17.42
N VAL A 44 -0.18 3.67 18.56
CA VAL A 44 -1.61 3.95 18.67
C VAL A 44 -1.91 5.34 18.11
N TYR A 45 -3.01 5.46 17.38
CA TYR A 45 -3.55 6.76 16.98
C TYR A 45 -4.16 7.47 18.18
N ALA A 46 -3.69 8.68 18.51
CA ALA A 46 -4.13 9.49 19.65
C ALA A 46 -4.03 8.75 21.00
N PRO A 47 -2.81 8.41 21.47
CA PRO A 47 -2.61 7.70 22.74
C PRO A 47 -3.24 8.43 23.94
N GLU A 48 -3.31 9.76 23.89
CA GLU A 48 -3.96 10.59 24.91
C GLU A 48 -5.47 10.34 25.06
N LYS A 49 -6.12 9.80 24.02
CA LYS A 49 -7.56 9.48 24.03
C LYS A 49 -7.87 8.05 24.45
N LEU A 50 -6.86 7.21 24.67
CA LEU A 50 -7.02 5.82 25.10
C LEU A 50 -7.79 5.70 26.43
N THR A 51 -7.64 6.69 27.31
CA THR A 51 -8.31 6.78 28.62
C THR A 51 -9.82 7.05 28.53
N PHE A 52 -10.34 7.45 27.38
CA PHE A 52 -11.75 7.84 27.21
C PHE A 52 -12.45 7.17 26.02
N HIS A 53 -11.73 6.66 25.02
CA HIS A 53 -12.32 6.26 23.75
C HIS A 53 -11.97 4.82 23.34
N LYS A 54 -12.98 4.00 23.07
CA LYS A 54 -12.89 2.70 22.39
C LYS A 54 -13.64 2.85 21.06
N PRO A 55 -13.17 2.32 19.90
CA PRO A 55 -12.08 1.36 19.64
C PRO A 55 -10.66 1.96 19.48
N ILE A 56 -9.63 1.11 19.54
CA ILE A 56 -8.21 1.49 19.34
C ILE A 56 -7.82 1.33 17.87
N TYR A 57 -7.21 2.37 17.31
CA TYR A 57 -6.68 2.36 15.95
C TYR A 57 -5.16 2.48 15.93
N CYS A 58 -4.55 1.88 14.92
CA CYS A 58 -3.14 2.05 14.62
C CYS A 58 -2.88 3.43 14.00
N GLN A 59 -1.68 3.98 14.13
CA GLN A 59 -1.29 5.23 13.46
C GLN A 59 -1.46 5.14 11.93
N ARG A 60 -1.33 3.92 11.36
CA ARG A 60 -1.61 3.64 9.94
C ARG A 60 -3.09 3.48 9.60
N CYS A 61 -3.96 3.37 10.59
CA CYS A 61 -5.38 3.07 10.42
C CYS A 61 -6.21 4.34 10.62
N GLY A 62 -5.74 5.23 11.50
CA GLY A 62 -6.39 6.48 11.86
C GLY A 62 -7.82 6.30 12.38
N PRO A 63 -8.54 7.39 12.63
CA PRO A 63 -9.97 7.39 12.80
C PRO A 63 -10.61 7.30 11.42
N THR A 64 -11.73 6.58 11.32
CA THR A 64 -12.46 6.38 10.05
C THR A 64 -13.01 7.69 9.46
N THR A 65 -13.17 8.73 10.28
CA THR A 65 -13.73 10.03 9.92
C THR A 65 -12.71 11.06 9.48
N GLU A 66 -11.41 10.74 9.50
CA GLU A 66 -10.39 11.66 8.99
C GLU A 66 -10.62 11.89 7.49
N LEU A 67 -10.72 13.16 7.11
CA LEU A 67 -10.78 13.59 5.72
C LEU A 67 -9.37 13.55 5.16
N VAL A 68 -9.19 12.79 4.10
CA VAL A 68 -7.92 12.64 3.40
C VAL A 68 -8.14 12.94 1.93
N ASP A 69 -7.25 13.70 1.32
CA ASP A 69 -7.38 14.11 -0.07
C ASP A 69 -6.93 13.00 -1.02
N CYS A 70 -7.73 12.76 -2.07
CA CYS A 70 -7.34 11.85 -3.12
C CYS A 70 -6.18 12.43 -3.94
N ARG A 71 -5.05 11.74 -4.03
CA ARG A 71 -3.87 12.21 -4.79
C ARG A 71 -4.16 12.43 -6.28
N GLN A 72 -5.11 11.69 -6.85
CA GLN A 72 -5.44 11.77 -8.28
C GLN A 72 -6.38 12.93 -8.64
N CYS A 73 -7.35 13.27 -7.77
CA CYS A 73 -8.39 14.26 -8.08
C CYS A 73 -8.43 15.46 -7.12
N GLY A 74 -7.69 15.43 -6.02
CA GLY A 74 -7.61 16.51 -5.02
C GLY A 74 -8.86 16.66 -4.15
N ILE A 75 -9.88 15.80 -4.32
CA ILE A 75 -11.11 15.85 -3.54
C ILE A 75 -10.90 15.09 -2.24
N SER A 76 -11.36 15.67 -1.12
CA SER A 76 -11.33 15.06 0.20
C SER A 76 -12.34 13.92 0.32
N LEU A 77 -11.90 12.80 0.89
CA LEU A 77 -12.74 11.65 1.18
C LEU A 77 -12.49 11.12 2.58
N THR A 78 -13.44 10.40 3.14
CA THR A 78 -13.24 9.72 4.42
C THR A 78 -12.26 8.57 4.23
N ARG A 79 -11.31 8.43 5.16
CA ARG A 79 -10.31 7.36 5.14
C ARG A 79 -10.92 5.97 5.05
N SER A 80 -12.12 5.75 5.59
CA SER A 80 -12.83 4.45 5.46
C SER A 80 -13.18 4.07 4.02
N ASN A 81 -13.40 5.05 3.16
CA ASN A 81 -13.82 4.86 1.77
C ASN A 81 -12.64 4.96 0.79
N ALA A 82 -11.43 5.18 1.30
CA ALA A 82 -10.21 5.30 0.53
C ALA A 82 -9.59 3.94 0.24
N VAL A 83 -9.06 3.78 -0.97
CA VAL A 83 -8.09 2.74 -1.31
C VAL A 83 -6.71 3.24 -0.89
N GLU A 84 -6.13 2.62 0.13
CA GLU A 84 -4.80 2.94 0.64
C GLU A 84 -3.73 2.16 -0.16
N VAL A 85 -2.76 2.87 -0.74
CA VAL A 85 -1.65 2.25 -1.48
C VAL A 85 -0.33 2.72 -0.87
N GLN A 86 0.60 1.78 -0.67
CA GLN A 86 1.94 2.04 -0.11
C GLN A 86 2.98 1.97 -1.22
N ILE A 87 3.56 3.11 -1.60
CA ILE A 87 4.52 3.18 -2.70
C ILE A 87 5.79 3.88 -2.21
N LYS A 88 6.93 3.17 -2.28
CA LYS A 88 8.25 3.67 -1.81
C LYS A 88 8.23 4.22 -0.36
N GLY A 89 7.39 3.66 0.50
CA GLY A 89 7.25 4.10 1.90
C GLY A 89 6.35 5.31 2.13
N LYS A 90 5.72 5.85 1.07
CA LYS A 90 4.69 6.88 1.17
C LYS A 90 3.29 6.24 1.10
N GLN A 91 2.37 6.78 1.91
CA GLN A 91 0.95 6.42 1.92
C GLN A 91 0.17 7.39 1.03
N ASP A 92 -0.51 6.83 0.05
CA ASP A 92 -1.38 7.60 -0.84
C ASP A 92 -2.79 7.01 -0.83
N PHE A 93 -3.77 7.91 -0.88
CA PHE A 93 -5.18 7.59 -0.77
C PHE A 93 -5.88 7.90 -2.09
N TYR A 94 -6.70 6.96 -2.54
CA TYR A 94 -7.41 7.06 -3.80
C TYR A 94 -8.89 6.72 -3.62
N HIS A 95 -9.78 7.36 -4.39
CA HIS A 95 -11.11 6.81 -4.58
C HIS A 95 -11.02 5.45 -5.29
N PRO A 96 -11.90 4.49 -4.97
CA PRO A 96 -11.92 3.20 -5.65
C PRO A 96 -12.12 3.34 -7.17
N GLU A 97 -12.96 4.29 -7.59
CA GLU A 97 -13.17 4.59 -9.01
C GLU A 97 -11.93 5.22 -9.65
N CYS A 98 -11.27 6.18 -8.99
CA CYS A 98 -10.04 6.79 -9.49
C CYS A 98 -8.91 5.76 -9.62
N TYR A 99 -8.73 4.90 -8.61
CA TYR A 99 -7.71 3.87 -8.59
C TYR A 99 -7.92 2.83 -9.70
N SER A 100 -9.17 2.37 -9.89
CA SER A 100 -9.49 1.41 -10.95
C SER A 100 -9.25 1.98 -12.35
N LYS A 101 -9.58 3.27 -12.58
CA LYS A 101 -9.32 3.97 -13.84
C LYS A 101 -7.83 4.07 -14.13
N GLN A 102 -7.04 4.48 -13.13
CA GLN A 102 -5.57 4.58 -13.26
C GLN A 102 -4.93 3.21 -13.52
N THR A 103 -5.38 2.17 -12.80
CA THR A 103 -4.87 0.80 -12.97
C THR A 103 -5.20 0.23 -14.35
N ARG A 104 -6.39 0.53 -14.88
CA ARG A 104 -6.78 0.13 -16.23
C ARG A 104 -5.87 0.79 -17.27
N VAL A 105 -5.65 2.09 -17.17
CA VAL A 105 -4.75 2.84 -18.07
C VAL A 105 -3.32 2.29 -18.01
N PHE A 106 -2.78 2.07 -16.80
CA PHE A 106 -1.45 1.49 -16.64
C PHE A 106 -1.33 0.13 -17.30
N ARG A 107 -2.33 -0.74 -17.11
CA ARG A 107 -2.35 -2.08 -17.71
C ARG A 107 -2.36 -2.00 -19.23
N THR A 108 -3.23 -1.18 -19.81
CA THR A 108 -3.34 -1.02 -21.27
C THR A 108 -2.08 -0.43 -21.88
N VAL A 109 -1.52 0.63 -21.27
CA VAL A 109 -0.29 1.26 -21.74
C VAL A 109 0.89 0.28 -21.65
N ARG A 110 0.99 -0.48 -20.54
CA ARG A 110 2.03 -1.50 -20.39
C ARG A 110 1.92 -2.59 -21.45
N THR A 111 0.72 -3.11 -21.74
CA THR A 111 0.55 -4.14 -22.77
C THR A 111 0.89 -3.62 -24.16
N LEU A 112 0.51 -2.38 -24.49
CA LEU A 112 0.84 -1.77 -25.77
C LEU A 112 2.34 -1.50 -25.90
N ALA A 113 2.98 -0.96 -24.86
CA ALA A 113 4.41 -0.68 -24.86
C ALA A 113 5.26 -1.95 -24.97
N VAL A 114 4.86 -3.03 -24.28
CA VAL A 114 5.51 -4.33 -24.41
C VAL A 114 5.29 -4.93 -25.80
N GLY A 115 4.06 -4.90 -26.33
CA GLY A 115 3.77 -5.37 -27.68
C GLY A 115 4.59 -4.64 -28.75
N ALA A 116 4.65 -3.30 -28.67
CA ALA A 116 5.47 -2.49 -29.56
C ALA A 116 6.97 -2.82 -29.42
N GLY A 117 7.47 -2.98 -28.19
CA GLY A 117 8.86 -3.37 -27.93
C GLY A 117 9.22 -4.72 -28.53
N LEU A 118 8.36 -5.73 -28.37
CA LEU A 118 8.55 -7.06 -28.97
C LEU A 118 8.63 -6.99 -30.50
N LEU A 119 7.71 -6.24 -31.13
CA LEU A 119 7.66 -6.11 -32.59
C LEU A 119 8.89 -5.39 -33.14
N VAL A 120 9.28 -4.26 -32.52
CA VAL A 120 10.44 -3.46 -32.96
C VAL A 120 11.74 -4.24 -32.77
N CYS A 121 11.97 -4.84 -31.60
CA CYS A 121 13.19 -5.63 -31.35
C CYS A 121 13.27 -6.90 -32.21
N GLY A 122 12.14 -7.58 -32.42
CA GLY A 122 12.06 -8.74 -33.30
C GLY A 122 12.35 -8.39 -34.77
N TYR A 123 11.76 -7.31 -35.27
CA TYR A 123 12.00 -6.82 -36.63
C TYR A 123 13.47 -6.43 -36.86
N ILE A 124 14.08 -5.70 -35.93
CA ILE A 124 15.49 -5.32 -35.99
C ILE A 124 16.39 -6.57 -36.01
N GLY A 125 16.11 -7.55 -35.14
CA GLY A 125 16.87 -8.80 -35.10
C GLY A 125 16.76 -9.63 -36.38
N TYR A 126 15.59 -9.66 -37.01
CA TYR A 126 15.39 -10.30 -38.31
C TYR A 126 16.17 -9.60 -39.43
N MET A 127 16.12 -8.26 -39.51
CA MET A 127 16.82 -7.48 -40.53
C MET A 127 18.35 -7.56 -40.41
N LEU A 128 18.90 -7.63 -39.19
CA LEU A 128 20.34 -7.65 -38.97
C LEU A 128 21.00 -9.01 -39.24
N SER A 129 20.28 -10.10 -38.97
CA SER A 129 20.88 -11.43 -38.95
C SER A 129 20.39 -12.34 -40.07
N HIS A 130 19.24 -12.03 -40.70
CA HIS A 130 18.47 -12.95 -41.53
C HIS A 130 18.24 -14.32 -40.87
N ASN A 131 18.44 -14.42 -39.55
CA ASN A 131 18.49 -15.66 -38.81
C ASN A 131 17.40 -15.64 -37.73
N TRP A 132 16.38 -16.47 -37.94
CA TRP A 132 15.22 -16.62 -37.04
C TRP A 132 15.57 -16.73 -35.53
N PRO A 133 16.55 -17.55 -35.10
CA PRO A 133 16.89 -17.66 -33.68
C PRO A 133 17.43 -16.36 -33.06
N VAL A 134 18.13 -15.53 -33.82
CA VAL A 134 18.64 -14.23 -33.35
C VAL A 134 17.50 -13.23 -33.19
N ALA A 135 16.51 -13.25 -34.09
CA ALA A 135 15.30 -12.45 -33.98
C ALA A 135 14.48 -12.79 -32.72
N LEU A 136 14.37 -14.08 -32.37
CA LEU A 136 13.70 -14.52 -31.13
C LEU A 136 14.43 -14.03 -29.88
N LEU A 137 15.76 -14.14 -29.83
CA LEU A 137 16.55 -13.66 -28.68
C LEU A 137 16.43 -12.14 -28.48
N LEU A 138 16.46 -11.36 -29.56
CA LEU A 138 16.29 -9.90 -29.48
C LEU A 138 14.87 -9.49 -29.10
N SER A 139 13.84 -10.22 -29.52
CA SER A 139 12.46 -9.94 -29.10
C SER A 139 12.29 -10.04 -27.58
N LEU A 140 12.96 -10.97 -26.91
CA LEU A 140 12.90 -11.11 -25.44
C LEU A 140 13.44 -9.88 -24.70
N LEU A 141 14.36 -9.12 -25.30
CA LEU A 141 14.84 -7.85 -24.75
C LEU A 141 13.77 -6.74 -24.81
N GLY A 142 12.76 -6.88 -25.67
CA GLY A 142 11.62 -5.96 -25.75
C GLY A 142 10.71 -5.99 -24.51
N LEU A 143 10.69 -7.10 -23.76
CA LEU A 143 9.92 -7.25 -22.52
C LEU A 143 10.35 -6.25 -21.44
N PRO A 144 11.62 -6.24 -20.96
CA PRO A 144 12.06 -5.28 -19.94
C PRO A 144 11.95 -3.84 -20.44
N LEU A 145 12.30 -3.55 -21.70
CA LEU A 145 12.20 -2.23 -22.32
C LEU A 145 10.77 -1.69 -22.30
N GLY A 146 9.80 -2.48 -22.75
CA GLY A 146 8.38 -2.09 -22.74
C GLY A 146 7.84 -1.86 -21.33
N THR A 147 8.25 -2.67 -20.35
CA THR A 147 7.85 -2.42 -18.95
C THR A 147 8.48 -1.17 -18.35
N LEU A 148 9.69 -0.81 -18.78
CA LEU A 148 10.42 0.36 -18.28
C LEU A 148 9.80 1.66 -18.80
N LEU A 149 9.37 1.67 -20.06
CA LEU A 149 8.62 2.78 -20.66
C LEU A 149 7.23 2.98 -20.05
N ALA A 150 6.62 1.93 -19.49
CA ALA A 150 5.32 2.02 -18.83
C ALA A 150 5.40 2.50 -17.37
N ARG A 151 6.59 2.48 -16.73
CA ARG A 151 6.81 2.91 -15.34
C ARG A 151 6.23 4.28 -14.97
N PRO A 152 6.30 5.35 -15.78
CA PRO A 152 5.73 6.66 -15.40
C PRO A 152 4.20 6.65 -15.25
N PHE A 153 3.52 5.65 -15.82
CA PHE A 153 2.07 5.48 -15.69
C PHE A 153 1.67 4.56 -14.53
N ALA A 154 2.65 4.01 -13.79
CA ALA A 154 2.36 3.19 -12.63
C ALA A 154 1.64 4.04 -11.58
N PRO A 155 0.69 3.47 -10.81
CA PRO A 155 0.18 4.15 -9.63
C PRO A 155 1.37 4.49 -8.72
N HIS A 156 1.41 5.74 -8.24
CA HIS A 156 2.51 6.36 -7.50
C HIS A 156 2.08 6.97 -6.17
#